data_AF-A0A6F8T2E3-F1
#
_entry.id   AF-A0A6F8T2E3-F1
#
_cell.length_a   1.000
_cell.length_b   1.000
_cell.length_c   1.000
_cell.angle_alpha   90.00
_cell.angle_beta   90.00
_cell.angle_gamma   90.00
#
_symmetry.space_group_name_H-M   'P 1'
#
loop_
_entity.id
_entity.type
_entity.pdbx_description
1 polymer ?
#
loop_
_entity_poly.entity_id
_entity_poly.type
_entity_poly.pdbx_seq_one_letter_code
_entity_poly.pdbx_strand_id
1 'polypeptide(L)'
;MTDNYTPINIETLILVAVWEYPFVFQGSFRIIDKNRHSERFIFYRCECLKSEKTDILEDEFSPYDYQFTHLYCVASDQTQIEFMGQLIGEALYLLKYALYTTLTQMIRKNKQYLTYIDEIALLAISKRVEVILKEGLDTQEDIELGFAVSMDFNPGEPLGQAAVSALLFHN
;
A
#
# COMPACT_ATOMS: atom_id res chain seq x y z
N MET A 1 -24.52 -4.19 22.76
CA MET A 1 -24.16 -3.07 21.85
C MET A 1 -23.26 -3.69 20.80
N THR A 2 -23.72 -3.79 19.56
CA THR A 2 -22.88 -4.26 18.45
C THR A 2 -22.05 -3.08 18.01
N ASP A 3 -20.78 -3.05 18.39
CA ASP A 3 -19.82 -2.08 17.88
C ASP A 3 -19.71 -2.32 16.37
N ASN A 4 -20.33 -1.43 15.58
CA ASN A 4 -20.26 -1.46 14.12
C ASN A 4 -18.87 -0.98 13.68
N TYR A 5 -17.85 -1.83 13.80
CA TYR A 5 -16.57 -1.60 13.15
C TYR A 5 -16.63 -2.07 11.70
N THR A 6 -15.92 -1.37 10.82
CA THR A 6 -15.78 -1.77 9.41
C THR A 6 -14.48 -2.56 9.26
N PRO A 7 -14.53 -3.89 9.07
CA PRO A 7 -13.34 -4.64 8.73
C PRO A 7 -12.93 -4.33 7.29
N ILE A 8 -11.63 -4.17 7.07
CA ILE A 8 -11.07 -3.93 5.74
C ILE A 8 -10.03 -4.99 5.39
N ASN A 9 -9.78 -5.11 4.09
CA ASN A 9 -8.59 -5.77 3.58
C ASN A 9 -7.69 -4.71 2.92
N ILE A 10 -6.39 -4.78 3.16
CA ILE A 10 -5.38 -3.91 2.55
C ILE A 10 -4.46 -4.78 1.72
N GLU A 11 -4.58 -4.68 0.40
CA GLU A 11 -3.59 -5.27 -0.51
C GLU A 11 -2.54 -4.22 -0.83
N THR A 12 -1.29 -4.53 -0.55
CA THR A 12 -0.15 -3.67 -0.88
C THR A 12 0.60 -4.29 -2.05
N LEU A 13 0.74 -3.52 -3.12
CA LEU A 13 1.52 -3.87 -4.31
C LEU A 13 2.78 -3.03 -4.36
N ILE A 14 3.95 -3.68 -4.46
CA ILE A 14 5.24 -3.03 -4.72
C ILE A 14 5.57 -3.21 -6.21
N LEU A 15 5.59 -2.12 -6.96
CA LEU A 15 5.94 -2.07 -8.38
C LEU A 15 7.42 -1.77 -8.59
N VAL A 16 7.99 -0.91 -7.75
CA VAL A 16 9.40 -0.49 -7.81
C VAL A 16 10.04 -0.67 -6.45
N ALA A 17 11.22 -1.29 -6.41
CA ALA A 17 12.03 -1.45 -5.22
C ALA A 17 13.50 -1.13 -5.52
N VAL A 18 13.95 0.06 -5.12
CA VAL A 18 15.35 0.49 -5.20
C VAL A 18 16.00 0.28 -3.84
N TRP A 19 17.07 -0.50 -3.81
CA TRP A 19 17.75 -0.91 -2.58
C TRP A 19 19.08 -0.18 -2.36
N GLU A 20 19.21 1.01 -2.93
CA GLU A 20 20.29 1.96 -2.65
C GLU A 20 19.76 2.95 -1.61
N TYR A 21 20.58 3.36 -0.64
CA TYR A 21 20.13 4.24 0.43
C TYR A 21 19.85 5.68 -0.07
N PRO A 22 18.72 6.30 0.32
CA PRO A 22 17.61 5.70 1.06
C PRO A 22 16.81 4.75 0.16
N PHE A 23 16.39 3.60 0.69
CA PHE A 23 15.61 2.65 -0.13
C PHE A 23 14.33 3.31 -0.63
N VAL A 24 13.98 3.10 -1.89
CA VAL A 24 12.78 3.69 -2.49
C VAL A 24 11.82 2.59 -2.92
N PHE A 25 10.57 2.69 -2.46
CA PHE A 25 9.48 1.81 -2.86
C PHE A 25 8.37 2.62 -3.50
N GLN A 26 7.85 2.13 -4.64
CA GLN A 26 6.68 2.70 -5.29
C GLN A 26 5.66 1.62 -5.58
N GLY A 27 4.38 1.99 -5.49
CA GLY A 27 3.32 1.02 -5.63
C GLY A 27 1.95 1.57 -5.29
N SER A 28 1.05 0.67 -4.89
CA SER A 28 -0.31 1.02 -4.50
C SER A 28 -0.80 0.20 -3.32
N PHE A 29 -1.77 0.78 -2.60
CA PHE A 29 -2.65 0.11 -1.66
C PHE A 29 -4.02 0.01 -2.29
N ARG A 30 -4.60 -1.19 -2.32
CA ARG A 30 -6.03 -1.43 -2.55
C ARG A 30 -6.69 -1.64 -1.20
N ILE A 31 -7.56 -0.71 -0.81
CA ILE A 31 -8.33 -0.78 0.43
C ILE A 31 -9.72 -1.30 0.09
N ILE A 32 -10.11 -2.44 0.65
CA ILE A 32 -11.39 -3.10 0.38
C ILE A 32 -12.24 -3.05 1.65
N ASP A 33 -13.40 -2.38 1.57
CA ASP A 33 -14.43 -2.41 2.60
C ASP A 33 -15.19 -3.73 2.52
N LYS A 34 -15.03 -4.59 3.54
CA LYS A 34 -15.68 -5.91 3.56
C LYS A 34 -17.19 -5.85 3.80
N ASN A 35 -17.70 -4.75 4.34
CA ASN A 35 -19.12 -4.56 4.61
C ASN A 35 -19.85 -4.00 3.37
N ARG A 36 -19.23 -3.06 2.64
CA ARG A 36 -19.86 -2.35 1.51
C ARG A 36 -19.43 -2.84 0.13
N HIS A 37 -18.44 -3.72 0.04
CA HIS A 37 -17.84 -4.19 -1.22
C HIS A 37 -17.35 -3.05 -2.11
N SER A 38 -16.95 -1.93 -1.51
CA SER A 38 -16.31 -0.81 -2.21
C SER A 38 -14.80 -0.90 -2.03
N GLU A 39 -14.06 -0.41 -3.02
CA GLU A 39 -12.61 -0.38 -2.99
C GLU A 39 -12.04 0.99 -3.32
N ARG A 40 -10.80 1.21 -2.89
CA ARG A 40 -10.06 2.43 -3.16
C ARG A 40 -8.60 2.13 -3.43
N PHE A 41 -8.05 2.85 -4.41
CA PHE A 41 -6.64 2.81 -4.74
C PHE A 41 -5.91 4.04 -4.23
N ILE A 42 -4.86 3.80 -3.44
CA ILE A 42 -3.94 4.81 -2.95
C ILE A 42 -2.57 4.45 -3.51
N PHE A 43 -1.98 5.34 -4.27
CA PHE A 43 -0.63 5.16 -4.80
C PHE A 43 0.37 5.87 -3.93
N TYR A 44 1.58 5.31 -3.84
CA TYR A 44 2.60 5.82 -2.96
C TYR A 44 3.99 5.82 -3.59
N ARG A 45 4.81 6.74 -3.10
CA ARG A 45 6.28 6.63 -3.07
C ARG A 45 6.73 6.73 -1.62
N CYS A 46 7.47 5.72 -1.16
CA CYS A 46 8.03 5.65 0.17
C CYS A 46 9.56 5.65 0.10
N GLU A 47 10.19 6.46 0.94
CA GLU A 47 11.61 6.32 1.30
C GLU A 47 11.71 5.54 2.61
N CYS A 48 12.60 4.56 2.66
CA CYS A 48 12.90 3.82 3.87
C CYS A 48 14.33 4.13 4.34
N LEU A 49 14.44 4.47 5.63
CA LEU A 49 15.68 4.93 6.25
C LEU A 49 16.56 3.78 6.77
N LYS A 50 16.12 2.52 6.61
CA LYS A 50 16.97 1.36 6.87
C LYS A 50 18.16 1.36 5.92
N SER A 51 19.33 1.00 6.43
CA SER A 51 20.58 1.03 5.66
C SER A 51 20.83 -0.29 4.96
N GLU A 52 20.44 -1.40 5.58
CA GLU A 52 20.56 -2.75 5.02
C GLU A 52 19.20 -3.44 4.91
N LYS A 53 19.06 -4.37 3.94
CA LYS A 53 17.82 -5.15 3.77
C LYS A 53 17.51 -6.01 4.99
N THR A 54 18.55 -6.47 5.68
CA THR A 54 18.43 -7.30 6.90
C THR A 54 17.79 -6.53 8.04
N ASP A 55 18.03 -5.21 8.13
CA ASP A 55 17.47 -4.35 9.17
C ASP A 55 15.93 -4.33 9.12
N ILE A 56 15.34 -4.48 7.92
CA ILE A 56 13.87 -4.59 7.76
C ILE A 56 13.35 -5.89 8.41
N LEU A 57 14.15 -6.96 8.45
CA LEU A 57 13.75 -8.24 9.04
C LEU A 57 14.04 -8.33 10.54
N GLU A 58 15.09 -7.66 11.00
CA GLU A 58 15.66 -7.81 12.35
C GLU A 58 15.17 -6.74 13.31
N ASP A 59 14.98 -5.51 12.83
CA ASP A 59 14.51 -4.42 13.67
C ASP A 59 12.99 -4.50 13.90
N GLU A 60 12.55 -4.03 15.07
CA GLU A 60 11.13 -3.79 15.32
C GLU A 60 10.57 -2.74 14.36
N PHE A 61 9.30 -2.91 14.01
CA PHE A 61 8.61 -1.94 13.15
C PHE A 61 8.60 -0.56 13.80
N SER A 62 9.10 0.43 13.06
CA SER A 62 8.99 1.85 13.39
C SER A 62 8.32 2.59 12.23
N PRO A 63 7.20 3.29 12.44
CA PRO A 63 6.55 4.08 11.39
C PRO A 63 7.39 5.29 10.97
N TYR A 64 8.43 5.65 11.72
CA TYR A 64 9.34 6.74 11.38
C TYR A 64 10.40 6.33 10.36
N ASP A 65 10.60 5.02 10.16
CA ASP A 65 11.55 4.50 9.17
C ASP A 65 10.98 4.51 7.75
N TYR A 66 9.67 4.75 7.59
CA TYR A 66 8.95 4.75 6.32
C TYR A 66 8.33 6.13 6.06
N GLN A 67 8.88 6.84 5.10
CA GLN A 67 8.48 8.21 4.75
C GLN A 67 7.76 8.22 3.41
N PHE A 68 6.44 8.39 3.43
CA PHE A 68 5.69 8.62 2.20
C PHE A 68 6.00 10.03 1.68
N THR A 69 6.81 10.13 0.62
CA THR A 69 7.09 11.41 -0.04
C THR A 69 6.04 11.76 -1.07
N HIS A 70 5.32 10.76 -1.59
CA HIS A 70 4.15 10.95 -2.43
C HIS A 70 3.06 9.98 -1.97
N LEU A 71 1.83 10.49 -1.87
CA LEU A 71 0.65 9.70 -1.57
C LEU A 71 -0.54 10.33 -2.29
N TYR A 72 -1.23 9.55 -3.13
CA TYR A 72 -2.34 10.05 -3.93
C TYR A 72 -3.44 9.00 -4.07
N CYS A 73 -4.68 9.45 -3.91
CA CYS A 73 -5.86 8.64 -4.18
C CYS A 73 -6.34 8.90 -5.61
N VAL A 74 -6.68 7.86 -6.36
CA VAL A 74 -7.37 8.04 -7.65
C VAL A 74 -8.84 8.34 -7.35
N ALA A 75 -9.18 9.62 -7.40
CA ALA A 75 -10.52 10.15 -7.24
C ALA A 75 -10.62 11.52 -7.93
N SER A 76 -11.81 12.13 -7.98
CA SER A 76 -11.93 13.51 -8.48
C SER A 76 -11.09 14.49 -7.64
N ASP A 77 -10.64 15.61 -8.24
CA ASP A 77 -9.76 16.61 -7.58
C ASP A 77 -10.26 17.02 -6.18
N GLN A 78 -11.58 17.16 -6.01
CA GLN A 78 -12.23 17.47 -4.73
C GLN A 78 -11.96 16.38 -3.66
N THR A 79 -12.08 15.12 -4.06
CA THR A 79 -11.89 13.94 -3.20
C THR A 79 -10.42 13.75 -2.83
N GLN A 80 -9.48 14.15 -3.70
CA GLN A 80 -8.05 14.09 -3.40
C GLN A 80 -7.64 15.12 -2.33
N ILE A 81 -8.20 16.34 -2.38
CA ILE A 81 -7.96 17.37 -1.36
C ILE A 81 -8.53 16.92 0.00
N GLU A 82 -9.75 16.39 -0.01
CA GLU A 82 -10.38 15.81 1.19
C GLU A 82 -9.56 14.63 1.73
N PHE A 83 -9.00 13.79 0.85
CA PHE A 83 -8.12 12.69 1.25
C PHE A 83 -6.88 13.16 2.01
N MET A 84 -6.17 14.15 1.47
CA MET A 84 -4.98 14.68 2.12
C MET A 84 -5.31 15.43 3.43
N GLY A 85 -6.49 16.05 3.51
CA GLY A 85 -6.94 16.74 4.72
C GLY A 85 -7.42 15.82 5.84
N GLN A 86 -7.90 14.62 5.51
CA GLN A 86 -8.45 13.66 6.46
C GLN A 86 -7.47 12.53 6.83
N LEU A 87 -6.31 12.47 6.19
CA LEU A 87 -5.31 11.47 6.51
C LEU A 87 -4.67 11.74 7.88
N ILE A 88 -5.24 11.12 8.91
CA ILE A 88 -4.74 11.18 10.28
C ILE A 88 -3.55 10.25 10.48
N GLY A 89 -2.80 10.45 11.58
CA GLY A 89 -1.59 9.70 11.89
C GLY A 89 -1.83 8.18 11.96
N GLU A 90 -3.02 7.76 12.39
CA GLU A 90 -3.42 6.36 12.54
C GLU A 90 -3.59 5.68 11.18
N ALA A 91 -4.16 6.37 10.18
CA ALA A 91 -4.29 5.86 8.81
C ALA A 91 -2.91 5.72 8.17
N LEU A 92 -2.04 6.72 8.35
CA LEU A 92 -0.65 6.67 7.90
C LEU A 92 0.12 5.52 8.55
N TYR A 93 -0.03 5.33 9.86
CA TYR A 93 0.58 4.24 10.59
C TYR A 93 0.17 2.89 9.99
N LEU A 94 -1.12 2.69 9.74
CA LEU A 94 -1.65 1.46 9.18
C LEU A 94 -1.09 1.16 7.78
N LEU A 95 -1.03 2.17 6.90
CA LEU A 95 -0.43 2.01 5.56
C LEU A 95 1.06 1.70 5.62
N LYS A 96 1.81 2.35 6.53
CA LYS A 96 3.24 2.06 6.74
C LYS A 96 3.45 0.65 7.27
N TYR A 97 2.59 0.18 8.17
CA TYR A 97 2.64 -1.18 8.69
C TYR A 97 2.30 -2.23 7.63
N ALA A 98 1.32 -1.95 6.77
CA ALA A 98 0.99 -2.80 5.62
C ALA A 98 2.19 -2.91 4.65
N LEU A 99 2.86 -1.79 4.37
CA LEU A 99 4.09 -1.76 3.56
C LEU A 99 5.23 -2.55 4.22
N TYR A 100 5.49 -2.34 5.51
CA TYR A 100 6.50 -3.10 6.26
C TYR A 100 6.25 -4.61 6.20
N THR A 101 5.01 -5.04 6.41
CA THR A 101 4.61 -6.45 6.33
C THR A 101 4.89 -7.02 4.94
N THR A 102 4.58 -6.24 3.91
CA THR A 102 4.81 -6.60 2.50
C THR A 102 6.29 -6.71 2.18
N LEU A 103 7.10 -5.75 2.60
CA LEU A 103 8.57 -5.78 2.44
C LEU A 103 9.19 -6.97 3.16
N THR A 104 8.75 -7.27 4.38
CA THR A 104 9.20 -8.43 5.15
C THR A 104 8.92 -9.73 4.41
N GLN A 105 7.71 -9.88 3.86
CA GLN A 105 7.36 -11.04 3.04
C GLN A 105 8.15 -11.09 1.73
N MET A 106 8.34 -9.94 1.07
CA MET A 106 9.12 -9.85 -0.16
C MET A 106 10.55 -10.30 0.09
N ILE A 107 11.23 -9.81 1.12
CA ILE A 107 12.62 -10.18 1.41
C ILE A 107 12.71 -11.67 1.80
N ARG A 108 11.75 -12.20 2.56
CA ARG A 108 11.69 -13.62 2.92
C ARG A 108 11.47 -14.53 1.71
N LYS A 109 10.60 -14.13 0.76
CA LYS A 109 10.29 -14.90 -0.46
C LYS A 109 11.30 -14.68 -1.59
N ASN A 110 11.93 -13.51 -1.71
CA ASN A 110 12.92 -13.19 -2.73
C ASN A 110 14.25 -13.94 -2.49
N LYS A 111 14.50 -14.44 -1.27
CA LYS A 111 15.51 -15.49 -1.03
C LYS A 111 15.24 -16.79 -1.81
N GLN A 112 14.03 -16.98 -2.37
CA GLN A 112 13.64 -18.16 -3.16
C GLN A 112 13.49 -17.89 -4.67
N TYR A 113 13.30 -16.63 -5.11
CA TYR A 113 12.99 -16.29 -6.52
C TYR A 113 13.75 -15.05 -7.01
N LEU A 114 15.05 -15.22 -7.25
CA LEU A 114 15.86 -14.24 -7.99
C LEU A 114 15.52 -14.34 -9.49
N THR A 115 14.49 -13.63 -9.95
CA THR A 115 14.29 -13.47 -11.40
C THR A 115 14.03 -12.01 -11.74
N TYR A 116 14.90 -11.53 -12.62
CA TYR A 116 15.05 -10.19 -13.15
C TYR A 116 13.78 -9.75 -13.90
N ILE A 117 13.24 -8.56 -13.61
CA ILE A 117 12.19 -7.94 -14.43
C ILE A 117 12.89 -7.33 -15.65
N ASP A 118 12.55 -7.80 -16.86
CA ASP A 118 13.09 -7.24 -18.11
C ASP A 118 12.35 -5.96 -18.57
N GLU A 119 12.89 -5.27 -19.57
CA GLU A 119 12.30 -4.03 -20.13
C GLU A 119 10.89 -4.23 -20.70
N ILE A 120 10.52 -5.44 -21.10
CA ILE A 120 9.21 -5.77 -21.66
C ILE A 120 8.17 -5.83 -20.54
N ALA A 121 8.53 -6.44 -19.41
CA ALA A 121 7.71 -6.42 -18.20
C ALA A 121 7.52 -4.99 -17.68
N LEU A 122 8.56 -4.14 -17.71
CA LEU A 122 8.44 -2.72 -17.32
C LEU A 122 7.47 -1.93 -18.23
N LEU A 123 7.50 -2.19 -19.54
CA LEU A 123 6.57 -1.59 -20.51
C LEU A 123 5.13 -2.07 -20.30
N ALA A 124 4.94 -3.34 -20.00
CA ALA A 124 3.63 -3.91 -19.69
C ALA A 124 3.06 -3.34 -18.37
N ILE A 125 3.91 -3.21 -17.34
CA ILE A 125 3.57 -2.57 -16.07
C ILE A 125 3.17 -1.10 -16.31
N SER A 126 3.98 -0.35 -17.05
CA SER A 126 3.71 1.07 -17.34
C SER A 126 2.37 1.26 -18.04
N LYS A 127 2.07 0.42 -19.04
CA LYS A 127 0.81 0.50 -19.80
C LYS A 127 -0.41 0.17 -18.93
N ARG A 128 -0.29 -0.75 -17.98
CA ARG A 128 -1.39 -1.12 -17.07
C ARG A 128 -1.56 -0.12 -15.93
N VAL A 129 -0.46 0.40 -15.38
CA VAL A 129 -0.50 1.55 -14.45
C VAL A 129 -1.19 2.73 -15.11
N GLU A 130 -0.90 3.01 -16.38
CA GLU A 130 -1.61 4.04 -17.14
C GLU A 130 -3.12 3.77 -17.24
N VAL A 131 -3.54 2.52 -17.49
CA VAL A 131 -4.96 2.12 -17.52
C VAL A 131 -5.61 2.27 -16.13
N ILE A 132 -4.96 1.82 -15.06
CA ILE A 132 -5.50 1.95 -13.70
C ILE A 132 -5.62 3.44 -13.32
N LEU A 133 -4.62 4.25 -13.65
CA LEU A 133 -4.63 5.69 -13.37
C LEU A 133 -5.67 6.45 -14.20
N LYS A 134 -5.96 6.03 -15.44
CA LYS A 134 -6.93 6.69 -16.31
C LYS A 134 -8.36 6.20 -16.14
N GLU A 135 -8.55 4.91 -15.87
CA GLU A 135 -9.84 4.24 -16.01
C GLU A 135 -10.32 3.57 -14.72
N GLY A 136 -9.46 3.42 -13.70
CA GLY A 136 -9.82 2.78 -12.43
C GLY A 136 -10.21 1.30 -12.55
N LEU A 137 -9.88 0.66 -13.67
CA LEU A 137 -10.25 -0.73 -13.98
C LEU A 137 -9.09 -1.69 -13.70
N ASP A 138 -9.37 -2.70 -12.87
CA ASP A 138 -8.51 -3.86 -12.65
C ASP A 138 -8.76 -4.87 -13.78
N THR A 139 -7.78 -5.10 -14.65
CA THR A 139 -7.87 -6.17 -15.67
C THR A 139 -7.38 -7.47 -15.04
N GLN A 140 -7.99 -8.61 -15.36
CA GLN A 140 -7.78 -9.90 -14.66
C GLN A 140 -6.66 -10.77 -15.23
N GLU A 141 -5.78 -10.24 -16.08
CA GLU A 141 -4.70 -11.06 -16.66
C GLU A 141 -3.50 -11.16 -15.72
N ASP A 142 -3.23 -12.39 -15.27
CA ASP A 142 -2.11 -12.86 -14.43
C ASP A 142 -0.74 -12.60 -15.09
N ILE A 143 -0.26 -11.36 -14.98
CA ILE A 143 1.15 -11.04 -15.10
C ILE A 143 1.53 -10.46 -13.74
N GLU A 144 2.52 -11.06 -13.08
CA GLU A 144 3.08 -10.58 -11.80
C GLU A 144 3.67 -9.17 -11.98
N LEU A 145 2.82 -8.14 -11.88
CA LEU A 145 3.16 -6.72 -12.04
C LEU A 145 4.17 -6.23 -10.99
N GLY A 146 4.38 -7.02 -9.94
CA GLY A 146 5.22 -6.70 -8.80
C GLY A 146 5.01 -7.71 -7.68
N PHE A 147 5.42 -7.35 -6.47
CA PHE A 147 5.19 -8.18 -5.28
C PHE A 147 3.99 -7.65 -4.50
N ALA A 148 2.96 -8.49 -4.33
CA ALA A 148 1.73 -8.12 -3.63
C ALA A 148 1.50 -8.96 -2.38
N VAL A 149 0.99 -8.32 -1.32
CA VAL A 149 0.57 -8.97 -0.07
C VAL A 149 -0.75 -8.37 0.39
N SER A 150 -1.67 -9.24 0.77
CA SER A 150 -2.95 -8.87 1.38
C SER A 150 -2.89 -8.98 2.90
N MET A 151 -3.40 -7.98 3.60
CA MET A 151 -3.49 -7.90 5.05
C MET A 151 -4.93 -7.64 5.48
N ASP A 152 -5.48 -8.54 6.29
CA ASP A 152 -6.78 -8.32 6.93
C ASP A 152 -6.65 -7.41 8.15
N PHE A 153 -7.52 -6.40 8.25
CA PHE A 153 -7.57 -5.50 9.39
C PHE A 153 -8.99 -5.40 9.93
N ASN A 154 -9.19 -5.85 11.17
CA ASN A 154 -10.49 -5.91 11.85
C ASN A 154 -10.39 -5.10 13.17
N PRO A 155 -10.55 -3.76 13.14
CA PRO A 155 -10.29 -2.94 14.31
C PRO A 155 -11.36 -3.12 15.38
N GLY A 156 -10.94 -3.52 16.59
CA GLY A 156 -11.83 -3.53 17.75
C GLY A 156 -11.76 -2.23 18.56
N GLU A 157 -10.63 -1.53 18.44
CA GLU A 157 -10.30 -0.33 19.21
C GLU A 157 -10.63 0.98 18.48
N PRO A 158 -10.92 2.07 19.20
CA PRO A 158 -11.32 3.35 18.60
C PRO A 158 -10.30 3.94 17.60
N LEU A 159 -9.00 3.79 17.88
CA LEU A 159 -7.94 4.30 17.00
C LEU A 159 -7.88 3.53 15.66
N GLY A 160 -8.03 2.21 15.70
CA GLY A 160 -8.11 1.39 14.49
C GLY A 160 -9.37 1.72 13.67
N GLN A 161 -10.49 1.98 14.33
CA GLN A 161 -11.71 2.41 13.64
C GLN A 161 -11.54 3.79 13.00
N ALA A 162 -10.87 4.73 13.67
CA ALA A 162 -10.55 6.04 13.10
C ALA A 162 -9.63 5.92 11.87
N ALA A 163 -8.63 5.04 11.92
CA ALA A 163 -7.77 4.74 10.76
C ALA A 163 -8.58 4.23 9.57
N VAL A 164 -9.49 3.27 9.79
CA VAL A 164 -10.36 2.74 8.73
C VAL A 164 -11.26 3.83 8.15
N SER A 165 -11.91 4.63 8.98
CA SER A 165 -12.80 5.71 8.52
C SER A 165 -12.05 6.72 7.67
N ALA A 166 -10.83 7.10 8.06
CA ALA A 166 -9.98 7.99 7.27
C ALA A 166 -9.55 7.37 5.92
N LEU A 167 -9.31 6.06 5.87
CA LEU A 167 -8.96 5.37 4.63
C LEU A 167 -10.16 5.19 3.68
N LEU A 168 -11.38 5.10 4.21
CA LEU A 168 -12.61 4.87 3.44
C LEU A 168 -13.42 6.15 3.10
N PHE A 169 -13.19 7.28 3.76
CA PHE A 169 -14.05 8.49 3.69
C PHE A 169 -15.52 8.20 3.96
N HIS A 170 -15.81 7.58 5.10
CA HIS A 170 -17.18 7.55 5.58
C HIS A 170 -17.54 8.92 6.18
N ASN A 171 -18.28 9.72 5.42
CA ASN A 171 -19.20 10.72 5.99
C ASN A 171 -20.47 10.02 6.48
#